data_AF-Q8R8H7-F1
#
_entry.id   AF-Q8R8H7-F1
#
_cell.length_a   1.000
_cell.length_b   1.000
_cell.length_c   1.000
_cell.angle_alpha   90.00
_cell.angle_beta   90.00
_cell.angle_gamma   90.00
#
_symmetry.space_group_name_H-M   'P 1'
#
loop_
_entity.id
_entity.type
_entity.pdbx_description
1 polymer ?
#
loop_
_entity_poly.entity_id
_entity_poly.type
_entity_poly.pdbx_seq_one_letter_code
_entity_poly.pdbx_strand_id
1 'polypeptide(L)' 'MLYLINFTDPNDKDIQMDLIIETPLSKKVVEQTIERILEKSKEIWNKDAYATLDEILAEEIAKEFKMLDYEFITFPW' A
#
# COMPACT_ATOMS: atom_id res chain seq x y z
N MET A 1 4.69 15.55 5.52
CA MET A 1 3.29 15.37 5.09
C MET A 1 2.93 13.93 5.41
N LEU A 2 1.64 13.61 5.54
CA LEU A 2 1.19 12.33 6.08
C LEU A 2 0.15 11.72 5.10
N TYR A 3 0.20 10.41 4.86
CA TYR A 3 -0.61 9.61 3.91
C TYR A 3 -0.85 8.16 4.39
N LEU A 4 -2.03 7.71 4.82
CA LEU A 4 -2.50 6.34 4.65
C LEU A 4 -3.03 6.08 3.26
N ILE A 5 -2.71 4.86 2.88
CA ILE A 5 -3.08 4.16 1.68
C ILE A 5 -4.17 3.16 2.11
N ASN A 6 -5.44 3.52 1.93
CA ASN A 6 -6.52 2.55 2.03
C ASN A 6 -6.50 1.75 0.73
N PHE A 7 -6.77 0.47 0.85
CA PHE A 7 -6.22 -0.52 -0.03
C PHE A 7 -7.26 -1.64 -0.04
N THR A 8 -8.00 -1.75 -1.15
CA THR A 8 -9.33 -2.36 -1.16
C THR A 8 -9.43 -3.46 -2.22
N ASP A 9 -9.90 -4.66 -1.85
CA ASP A 9 -10.31 -5.66 -2.85
C ASP A 9 -11.65 -5.25 -3.49
N PRO A 10 -11.73 -5.10 -4.82
CA PRO A 10 -12.98 -4.74 -5.50
C PRO A 10 -14.03 -5.87 -5.49
N ASN A 11 -13.62 -7.11 -5.21
CA ASN A 11 -14.47 -8.30 -5.13
C ASN A 11 -14.94 -8.59 -3.70
N ASP A 12 -14.13 -8.24 -2.69
CA ASP A 12 -14.46 -8.39 -1.27
C ASP A 12 -14.18 -7.11 -0.47
N LYS A 13 -15.26 -6.36 -0.18
CA LYS A 13 -15.16 -5.08 0.53
C LYS A 13 -14.78 -5.20 2.01
N ASP A 14 -14.84 -6.41 2.58
CA ASP A 14 -14.42 -6.64 3.97
C ASP A 14 -12.90 -6.87 4.06
N ILE A 15 -12.23 -7.13 2.92
CA ILE A 15 -10.76 -7.17 2.80
C ILE A 15 -10.25 -5.75 2.48
N GLN A 16 -9.76 -5.09 3.53
CA GLN A 16 -9.12 -3.77 3.44
C GLN A 16 -7.86 -3.74 4.28
N MET A 17 -6.80 -3.13 3.74
CA MET A 17 -5.62 -2.75 4.51
C MET A 17 -5.53 -1.23 4.62
N ASP A 18 -5.19 -0.77 5.82
CA ASP A 18 -5.09 0.64 6.19
C ASP A 18 -3.67 0.90 6.73
N LEU A 19 -2.78 1.43 5.88
CA LEU A 19 -1.37 1.71 6.24
C LEU A 19 -1.05 3.19 6.19
N ILE A 20 -0.71 3.81 7.31
CA ILE A 20 -0.36 5.25 7.39
C ILE A 20 1.12 5.51 7.24
N ILE A 21 1.52 6.51 6.46
CA ILE A 21 2.91 6.91 6.22
C ILE A 21 3.20 8.41 6.42
N GLU A 22 4.40 8.74 6.87
CA GLU A 22 5.00 10.07 6.92
C GLU A 22 6.05 10.22 5.81
N THR A 23 5.93 11.27 5.00
CA THR A 23 6.92 11.59 3.96
C THR A 23 6.94 13.08 3.59
N PRO A 24 8.09 13.65 3.18
CA PRO A 24 8.16 14.98 2.59
C PRO A 24 7.72 15.02 1.11
N LEU A 25 7.48 13.86 0.48
CA LEU A 25 7.11 13.77 -0.93
C LEU A 25 5.70 14.31 -1.19
N SER A 26 5.47 14.81 -2.41
CA SER A 26 4.16 15.30 -2.84
C SER A 26 3.22 14.15 -3.22
N LYS A 27 1.92 14.37 -3.10
CA LYS A 27 0.87 13.37 -3.34
C LYS A 27 1.07 12.59 -4.64
N LYS A 28 1.35 13.27 -5.75
CA LYS A 28 1.60 12.62 -7.06
C LYS A 28 2.78 11.65 -7.05
N VAL A 29 3.86 11.97 -6.32
CA VAL A 29 5.03 11.09 -6.22
C VAL A 29 4.71 9.90 -5.31
N VAL A 30 3.93 10.12 -4.24
CA VAL A 30 3.45 9.04 -3.37
C VAL A 30 2.53 8.09 -4.14
N GLU A 31 1.54 8.59 -4.87
CA GLU A 31 0.64 7.79 -5.72
C GLU A 31 1.44 6.90 -6.70
N GLN A 32 2.37 7.47 -7.47
CA GLN A 32 3.22 6.72 -8.39
C GLN A 32 4.13 5.69 -7.70
N THR A 33 4.56 5.96 -6.47
CA THR A 33 5.39 5.05 -5.69
C THR A 33 4.57 3.87 -5.15
N ILE A 34 3.35 4.15 -4.69
CA ILE A 34 2.41 3.15 -4.17
C ILE A 34 1.86 2.26 -5.28
N GLU A 35 1.51 2.81 -6.46
CA GLU A 35 1.15 2.00 -7.65
C GLU A 35 2.27 1.01 -8.02
N ARG A 36 3.53 1.47 -8.03
CA ARG A 36 4.70 0.64 -8.31
C ARG A 36 4.92 -0.44 -7.24
N ILE A 37 4.70 -0.11 -5.96
CA ILE A 37 4.76 -1.10 -4.86
C ILE A 37 3.63 -2.12 -5.01
N LEU A 38 2.43 -1.69 -5.40
CA LEU A 38 1.28 -2.58 -5.58
C LEU A 38 1.53 -3.62 -6.66
N GLU A 39 1.96 -3.20 -7.85
CA GLU A 39 2.27 -4.12 -8.94
C GLU A 39 3.42 -5.08 -8.59
N LYS A 40 4.48 -4.59 -7.92
CA LYS A 40 5.55 -5.44 -7.39
C LYS A 40 5.03 -6.46 -6.36
N SER A 41 4.10 -6.06 -5.51
CA SER A 41 3.54 -6.93 -4.46
C SER A 41 2.64 -8.01 -5.05
N LYS A 42 1.81 -7.68 -6.05
CA LYS A 42 1.06 -8.66 -6.86
C LYS A 42 1.99 -9.64 -7.56
N GLU A 43 3.11 -9.17 -8.10
CA GLU A 43 4.14 -10.02 -8.71
C GLU A 43 4.82 -11.00 -7.74
N ILE A 44 4.94 -10.65 -6.46
CA ILE A 44 5.48 -11.51 -5.40
C ILE A 44 4.41 -12.51 -4.96
N TRP A 45 3.20 -12.02 -4.67
CA TRP A 45 2.05 -12.82 -4.25
C TRP A 45 1.71 -13.94 -5.24
N ASN A 46 1.71 -13.64 -6.55
CA ASN A 46 1.50 -14.66 -7.60
C ASN A 46 2.60 -15.76 -7.65
N LYS A 47 3.71 -15.60 -6.94
CA LYS A 47 4.84 -16.56 -6.89
C LYS A 47 4.94 -17.28 -5.53
N ASP A 48 4.26 -16.81 -4.49
CA ASP A 48 4.26 -17.40 -3.14
C ASP A 48 2.84 -17.80 -2.73
N ALA A 49 2.59 -19.10 -2.64
CA ALA A 49 1.29 -19.67 -2.30
C ALA A 49 0.90 -19.54 -0.81
N TYR A 50 1.78 -19.00 0.05
CA TYR A 50 1.56 -18.91 1.50
C TYR A 50 1.54 -17.49 2.05
N ALA A 51 2.06 -16.50 1.30
CA ALA A 51 2.05 -15.10 1.72
C ALA A 51 0.71 -14.42 1.41
N THR A 52 0.26 -13.50 2.27
CA THR A 52 -0.89 -12.63 1.96
C THR A 52 -0.42 -11.36 1.25
N LEU A 53 -1.27 -10.78 0.37
CA LEU A 53 -0.93 -9.55 -0.34
C LEU A 53 -0.74 -8.37 0.63
N ASP A 54 -1.52 -8.33 1.71
CA ASP A 54 -1.43 -7.30 2.77
C ASP A 54 -0.06 -7.31 3.47
N GLU A 55 0.43 -8.49 3.88
CA GLU A 55 1.76 -8.63 4.49
C GLU A 55 2.87 -8.16 3.54
N ILE A 56 2.80 -8.54 2.27
CA ILE A 56 3.78 -8.13 1.24
C ILE A 56 3.75 -6.61 1.04
N LEU A 57 2.56 -6.01 0.93
CA LEU A 57 2.39 -4.57 0.76
C LEU A 57 2.89 -3.80 1.97
N ALA A 58 2.60 -4.26 3.19
CA ALA A 58 3.08 -3.65 4.43
C ALA A 58 4.61 -3.71 4.52
N GLU A 59 5.23 -4.84 4.16
CA GLU A 59 6.69 -4.98 4.14
C GLU A 59 7.34 -4.07 3.08
N GLU A 60 6.77 -3.99 1.88
CA GLU A 60 7.30 -3.15 0.80
C GLU A 60 7.11 -1.65 1.07
N ILE A 61 6.01 -1.24 1.70
CA ILE A 61 5.77 0.15 2.12
C ILE A 61 6.71 0.55 3.26
N ALA A 62 6.98 -0.34 4.21
CA ALA A 62 7.93 -0.09 5.30
C ALA A 62 9.38 0.15 4.81
N LYS A 63 9.74 -0.29 3.60
CA LYS A 63 11.07 -0.07 2.99
C LYS A 63 11.24 1.33 2.43
N GLU A 64 10.15 1.95 1.96
CA GLU A 64 10.16 3.27 1.30
C GLU A 64 9.66 4.38 2.25
N PHE A 65 8.88 4.05 3.28
CA PHE A 65 8.19 5.02 4.13
C PHE A 65 8.15 4.65 5.62
N LYS A 66 8.11 5.68 6.49
CA LYS A 66 7.89 5.57 7.94
C LYS A 66 6.40 5.64 8.24
N MET A 67 5.84 4.85 9.18
CA MET A 67 4.38 4.79 9.38
C MET A 67 3.79 5.69 10.51
N LEU A 68 2.85 6.64 10.23
CA LEU A 68 2.18 7.60 11.18
C LEU A 68 0.89 8.33 10.62
N ASP A 69 -0.09 8.71 11.48
CA ASP A 69 -1.45 9.38 11.27
C ASP A 69 -1.61 10.60 10.30
N TYR A 70 -2.78 10.88 9.64
CA TYR A 70 -2.83 11.69 8.36
C TYR A 70 -4.14 12.20 7.60
N GLU A 71 -4.00 12.73 6.34
CA GLU A 71 -4.98 13.08 5.23
C GLU A 71 -5.26 12.08 4.01
N PHE A 72 -6.51 11.57 3.81
CA PHE A 72 -6.93 10.40 2.97
C PHE A 72 -6.45 10.14 1.49
N ILE A 73 -6.09 8.88 1.16
CA ILE A 73 -5.89 8.30 -0.21
C ILE A 73 -6.38 6.83 -0.28
N THR A 74 -6.92 6.36 -1.43
CA THR A 74 -7.41 4.97 -1.67
C THR A 74 -6.89 4.37 -2.98
N PHE A 75 -6.60 3.07 -3.01
CA PHE A 75 -6.18 2.29 -4.18
C PHE A 75 -6.91 0.92 -4.22
N PRO A 76 -7.52 0.53 -5.36
CA PRO A 76 -8.02 -0.84 -5.57
C PRO A 76 -6.90 -1.78 -6.00
N TRP A 77 -7.01 -3.09 -5.73
CA TRP A 77 -6.05 -4.09 -6.21
C TRP A 77 -6.64 -5.25 -7.01
#